data_AF-A0A0S8K8M4-F1
#
_entry.id   AF-A0A0S8K8M4-F1
#
_cell.length_a   1.000
_cell.length_b   1.000
_cell.length_c   1.000
_cell.angle_alpha   90.00
_cell.angle_beta   90.00
_cell.angle_gamma   90.00
#
_symmetry.space_group_name_H-M   'P 1'
#
loop_
_entity.id
_entity.type
_entity.pdbx_description
1 polymer ?
#
loop_
_entity_poly.entity_id
_entity_poly.type
_entity_poly.pdbx_seq_one_letter_code
_entity_poly.pdbx_strand_id
1 'polypeptide(L)'
;MGDTGSMLVGFITSILVIRFTCMDDPSLAGVQINSPRLLSLAIFIIPLADMIRVILTRIWLGRSPLKPDRLHIHYRLIDLGLNHLQVTILLLLINAVMVSGVVVMQNLGESVLTILIISSMIIMYMIQWWLTKRKKGKIPS
;
A
#
# COMPACT_ATOMS: atom_id res chain seq x y z
N MET A 1 -15.95 -0.34 11.66
CA MET A 1 -16.23 1.05 11.24
C MET A 1 -17.54 1.01 10.45
N GLY A 2 -18.45 1.97 10.66
CA GLY A 2 -19.65 2.09 9.83
C GLY A 2 -19.35 2.78 8.49
N ASP A 3 -20.18 2.57 7.47
CA ASP A 3 -19.96 3.05 6.10
C ASP A 3 -19.80 4.58 6.00
N THR A 4 -20.56 5.34 6.80
CA THR A 4 -20.42 6.80 6.85
C THR A 4 -19.06 7.25 7.37
N GLY A 5 -18.50 6.53 8.35
CA GLY A 5 -17.23 6.87 8.96
C GLY A 5 -16.04 6.62 8.02
N SER A 6 -16.07 5.51 7.27
CA SER A 6 -15.01 5.21 6.29
C SER A 6 -15.04 6.18 5.11
N MET A 7 -16.22 6.59 4.64
CA MET A 7 -16.36 7.60 3.58
C MET A 7 -15.84 8.97 4.01
N LEU A 8 -16.20 9.42 5.21
CA LEU A 8 -15.73 10.71 5.75
C LEU A 8 -14.21 10.72 5.91
N VAL A 9 -13.61 9.66 6.47
CA VAL A 9 -12.16 9.52 6.59
C VAL A 9 -11.49 9.52 5.21
N GLY A 10 -12.04 8.79 4.24
CA GLY A 10 -11.55 8.80 2.85
C GLY A 10 -11.60 10.18 2.20
N PHE A 11 -12.68 10.93 2.42
CA PHE A 11 -12.85 12.28 1.90
C PHE A 11 -11.83 13.26 2.49
N ILE A 12 -11.68 13.28 3.82
CA ILE A 12 -10.71 14.16 4.49
C ILE A 12 -9.28 13.81 4.08
N THR A 13 -8.92 12.53 4.05
CA THR A 13 -7.58 12.09 3.64
C THR A 13 -7.28 12.48 2.18
N SER A 14 -8.25 12.37 1.28
CA SER A 14 -8.09 12.80 -0.12
C SER A 14 -7.79 14.30 -0.24
N ILE A 15 -8.52 15.15 0.49
CA ILE A 15 -8.28 16.61 0.50
C ILE A 15 -6.88 16.91 1.04
N LEU A 16 -6.49 16.27 2.15
CA LEU A 16 -5.17 16.48 2.75
C LEU A 16 -4.03 16.09 1.80
N VAL A 17 -4.17 14.95 1.11
CA VAL A 17 -3.20 14.51 0.10
C VAL A 17 -3.08 15.51 -1.04
N ILE A 18 -4.20 15.93 -1.63
CA ILE A 18 -4.19 16.89 -2.74
C ILE A 18 -3.49 18.19 -2.31
N ARG A 19 -3.85 18.73 -1.15
CA ARG A 19 -3.22 19.95 -0.63
C ARG A 19 -1.72 19.77 -0.42
N PHE A 20 -1.28 18.62 0.12
CA PHE A 20 0.13 18.34 0.32
C PHE A 20 0.89 18.20 -1.00
N THR A 21 0.31 17.55 -2.01
CA THR A 21 0.95 17.39 -3.33
C THR A 21 1.11 18.69 -4.11
N CYS A 22 0.27 19.68 -3.84
CA CYS A 22 0.30 21.00 -4.48
C CYS A 22 1.07 22.05 -3.67
N MET A 23 1.73 21.68 -2.56
CA MET A 23 2.62 22.60 -1.85
C MET A 23 3.92 22.76 -2.62
N ASP A 24 4.31 24.01 -2.87
CA ASP A 24 5.54 24.35 -3.60
C ASP A 24 6.81 24.11 -2.76
N ASP A 25 6.77 24.46 -1.46
CA ASP A 25 7.87 24.23 -0.50
C ASP A 25 7.37 23.53 0.78
N PRO A 26 7.08 22.22 0.71
CA PRO A 26 6.73 21.46 1.90
C PRO A 26 7.98 21.25 2.75
N SER A 27 7.95 21.80 3.96
CA SER A 27 8.90 21.45 5.02
C SER A 27 8.16 20.71 6.12
N LEU A 28 8.74 19.62 6.60
CA LEU A 28 8.20 18.83 7.70
C LEU A 28 9.26 18.75 8.79
N ALA A 29 8.98 19.38 9.94
CA ALA A 29 9.88 19.36 11.10
C ALA A 29 11.34 19.77 10.77
N GLY A 30 11.54 20.75 9.88
CA GLY A 30 12.86 21.23 9.47
C GLY A 30 13.53 20.42 8.35
N VAL A 31 12.89 19.34 7.87
CA VAL A 31 13.34 18.60 6.68
C VAL A 31 12.61 19.14 5.45
N GLN A 32 13.37 19.65 4.48
CA GLN A 32 12.82 20.05 3.18
C GLN A 32 12.46 18.80 2.38
N ILE A 33 11.26 18.80 1.79
CA ILE A 33 10.76 17.67 1.02
C ILE A 33 10.88 18.02 -0.46
N ASN A 34 11.87 17.44 -1.13
CA ASN A 34 12.15 17.75 -2.53
C ASN A 34 11.06 17.25 -3.49
N SER A 35 10.28 16.25 -3.07
CA SER A 35 9.29 15.57 -3.91
C SER A 35 8.00 15.25 -3.13
N PRO A 36 7.16 16.26 -2.81
CA PRO A 36 5.91 16.06 -2.06
C PRO A 36 4.95 15.08 -2.71
N ARG A 37 4.90 15.08 -4.05
CA ARG A 37 4.07 14.16 -4.84
C ARG A 37 4.43 12.70 -4.59
N LEU A 38 5.72 12.37 -4.66
CA LEU A 38 6.21 11.01 -4.42
C LEU A 38 6.00 10.58 -2.98
N LEU A 39 6.18 11.48 -2.03
CA LEU A 39 5.96 11.18 -0.62
C LEU A 39 4.49 10.85 -0.34
N SER A 40 3.55 11.62 -0.89
CA SER A 40 2.12 11.29 -0.80
C SER A 40 1.80 9.92 -1.39
N LEU A 41 2.38 9.61 -2.55
CA LEU A 41 2.22 8.31 -3.19
C LEU A 41 2.78 7.18 -2.31
N ALA A 42 3.93 7.40 -1.67
CA ALA A 42 4.55 6.44 -0.75
C ALA A 42 3.69 6.16 0.50
N ILE A 43 3.04 7.18 1.07
CA ILE A 43 2.14 7.01 2.22
C ILE A 43 0.97 6.09 1.86
N PHE A 44 0.36 6.28 0.68
CA PHE A 44 -0.79 5.50 0.23
C PHE A 44 -0.43 4.25 -0.58
N ILE A 45 0.86 3.90 -0.66
CA ILE A 45 1.31 2.88 -1.61
C ILE A 45 0.70 1.52 -1.35
N ILE A 46 0.62 1.09 -0.09
CA ILE A 46 0.09 -0.23 0.29
C ILE A 46 -1.41 -0.35 -0.06
N PRO A 47 -2.31 0.54 0.41
CA PRO A 47 -3.74 0.42 0.11
C PRO A 47 -4.04 0.61 -1.38
N LEU A 48 -3.37 1.55 -2.07
CA LEU A 48 -3.56 1.77 -3.51
C LEU A 48 -3.14 0.55 -4.31
N ALA A 49 -1.98 -0.02 -4.00
CA ALA A 49 -1.46 -1.17 -4.70
C ALA A 49 -2.32 -2.42 -4.48
N ASP A 50 -2.80 -2.64 -3.25
CA ASP A 50 -3.70 -3.74 -2.95
C ASP A 50 -5.00 -3.61 -3.75
N MET A 51 -5.58 -2.41 -3.79
CA MET A 51 -6.78 -2.12 -4.58
C MET A 51 -6.55 -2.37 -6.07
N ILE A 52 -5.50 -1.77 -6.66
CA ILE A 52 -5.16 -1.94 -8.09
C ILE A 52 -4.99 -3.42 -8.41
N ARG A 53 -4.27 -4.16 -7.58
CA ARG A 53 -4.04 -5.59 -7.78
C ARG A 53 -5.34 -6.39 -7.73
N VAL A 54 -6.21 -6.14 -6.76
CA VAL A 54 -7.50 -6.85 -6.64
C VAL A 54 -8.36 -6.56 -7.87
N ILE A 55 -8.41 -5.30 -8.32
CA ILE A 55 -9.12 -4.91 -9.53
C ILE A 55 -8.56 -5.62 -10.77
N LEU A 56 -7.24 -5.56 -10.98
CA LEU A 56 -6.58 -6.23 -12.11
C LEU A 56 -6.82 -7.74 -12.08
N THR A 57 -6.64 -8.39 -10.93
CA THR A 57 -6.87 -9.83 -10.80
C THR A 57 -8.31 -10.22 -11.17
N ARG A 58 -9.29 -9.38 -10.84
CA ARG A 58 -10.71 -9.63 -11.20
C ARG A 58 -10.99 -9.45 -12.67
N ILE A 59 -10.44 -8.40 -13.27
CA ILE A 59 -10.56 -8.14 -14.71
C ILE A 59 -10.02 -9.35 -15.49
N TRP A 60 -8.85 -9.86 -15.08
CA TRP A 60 -8.26 -11.07 -15.68
C TRP A 60 -9.10 -12.33 -15.49
N LEU A 61 -9.88 -12.42 -14.42
CA LEU A 61 -10.79 -13.53 -14.14
C LEU A 61 -12.21 -13.31 -14.70
N GLY A 62 -12.45 -12.24 -15.46
CA GLY A 62 -13.76 -11.89 -16.02
C GLY A 62 -14.83 -11.54 -14.97
N ARG A 63 -14.42 -11.20 -13.74
CA ARG A 63 -15.34 -10.89 -12.62
C ARG A 63 -15.52 -9.39 -12.47
N SER A 64 -16.71 -8.98 -12.02
CA SER A 64 -17.02 -7.57 -11.77
C SER A 64 -16.04 -6.95 -10.75
N PRO A 65 -15.42 -5.80 -11.05
CA PRO A 65 -14.42 -5.16 -10.20
C PRO A 65 -14.99 -4.55 -8.92
N LEU A 66 -16.32 -4.41 -8.78
CA LEU A 66 -16.97 -3.70 -7.67
C LEU A 66 -17.62 -4.62 -6.62
N LYS A 67 -17.52 -5.95 -6.76
CA LYS A 67 -18.08 -6.87 -5.75
C LYS A 67 -17.18 -6.93 -4.50
N PRO A 68 -17.72 -7.00 -3.26
CA PRO A 68 -16.89 -7.21 -2.07
C PRO A 68 -16.21 -8.59 -2.12
N ASP A 69 -14.91 -8.68 -1.78
CA ASP A 69 -14.15 -9.93 -1.80
C ASP A 69 -13.05 -9.93 -0.72
N ARG A 70 -12.56 -11.11 -0.37
CA ARG A 70 -11.53 -11.36 0.65
C ARG A 70 -10.11 -11.39 0.07
N LEU A 71 -9.89 -10.83 -1.10
CA LEU A 71 -8.60 -10.89 -1.80
C LEU A 71 -7.54 -9.92 -1.27
N HIS A 72 -7.92 -9.02 -0.38
CA HIS A 72 -7.02 -8.03 0.22
C HIS A 72 -5.87 -8.68 0.98
N ILE A 73 -4.71 -8.01 0.96
CA ILE A 73 -3.47 -8.51 1.59
C ILE A 73 -3.70 -8.90 3.05
N HIS A 74 -4.52 -8.13 3.78
CA HIS A 74 -4.76 -8.39 5.19
C HIS A 74 -5.43 -9.75 5.42
N TYR A 75 -6.43 -10.13 4.60
CA TYR A 75 -7.11 -11.42 4.74
C TYR A 75 -6.14 -12.57 4.44
N ARG A 76 -5.31 -12.43 3.40
CA ARG A 76 -4.28 -13.44 3.10
C ARG A 76 -3.24 -13.59 4.20
N LEU A 77 -2.87 -12.52 4.89
CA LEU A 77 -1.96 -12.59 6.04
C LEU A 77 -2.62 -13.26 7.25
N ILE A 78 -3.92 -13.06 7.45
CA ILE A 78 -4.68 -13.76 8.49
C ILE A 78 -4.79 -15.25 8.16
N ASP A 79 -5.06 -15.61 6.90
CA ASP A 79 -5.06 -17.02 6.44
C ASP A 79 -3.66 -17.67 6.59
N LEU A 80 -2.60 -16.86 6.63
CA LEU A 80 -1.25 -17.31 6.94
C LEU A 80 -1.04 -17.60 8.45
N GLY A 81 -2.00 -17.30 9.30
CA GLY A 81 -2.01 -17.62 10.74
C GLY A 81 -1.71 -16.43 11.65
N LEU A 82 -1.66 -15.21 11.10
CA LEU A 82 -1.42 -13.99 11.87
C LEU A 82 -2.73 -13.47 12.47
N ASN A 83 -2.65 -12.89 13.66
CA ASN A 83 -3.78 -12.19 14.27
C ASN A 83 -4.04 -10.85 13.56
N HIS A 84 -5.28 -10.37 13.56
CA HIS A 84 -5.67 -9.10 12.95
C HIS A 84 -4.75 -7.94 13.36
N LEU A 85 -4.41 -7.83 14.66
CA LEU A 85 -3.49 -6.80 15.16
C LEU A 85 -2.07 -6.95 14.60
N GLN A 86 -1.55 -8.18 14.52
CA GLN A 86 -0.21 -8.44 13.99
C GLN A 86 -0.12 -8.05 12.52
N VAL A 87 -1.17 -8.33 11.74
CA VAL A 87 -1.25 -7.94 10.33
C VAL A 87 -1.25 -6.42 10.17
N THR A 88 -2.05 -5.71 10.97
CA THR A 88 -2.08 -4.24 10.93
C THR A 88 -0.72 -3.63 11.29
N ILE A 89 -0.08 -4.12 12.35
CA ILE A 89 1.24 -3.63 12.78
C ILE A 89 2.30 -3.92 11.71
N LEU A 90 2.29 -5.13 11.12
CA LEU A 90 3.21 -5.49 10.05
C LEU A 90 3.06 -4.57 8.83
N LEU A 91 1.82 -4.34 8.39
CA LEU A 91 1.55 -3.43 7.26
C LEU A 91 1.97 -1.99 7.57
N LEU A 92 1.74 -1.53 8.81
CA LEU A 92 2.17 -0.21 9.27
C LEU A 92 3.70 -0.08 9.25
N LEU A 93 4.42 -1.09 9.76
CA LEU A 93 5.88 -1.12 9.76
C LEU A 93 6.46 -1.11 8.34
N ILE A 94 5.90 -1.93 7.44
CA ILE A 94 6.32 -1.94 6.04
C ILE A 94 6.07 -0.56 5.41
N ASN A 95 4.91 0.05 5.66
CA ASN A 95 4.60 1.39 5.15
C ASN A 95 5.59 2.44 5.67
N ALA A 96 5.86 2.42 6.98
CA ALA A 96 6.81 3.34 7.61
C ALA A 96 8.22 3.21 7.03
N VAL A 97 8.68 1.98 6.74
CA VAL A 97 9.98 1.72 6.08
C VAL A 97 10.01 2.27 4.65
N MET A 98 8.92 2.11 3.88
CA MET A 98 8.84 2.68 2.53
C MET A 98 8.88 4.20 2.56
N VAL A 99 8.07 4.81 3.43
CA VAL A 99 7.99 6.27 3.58
C VAL A 99 9.32 6.84 4.04
N SER A 100 9.96 6.24 5.05
CA SER A 100 11.28 6.68 5.52
C SER A 100 12.35 6.52 4.46
N GLY A 101 12.32 5.43 3.68
CA GLY A 101 13.20 5.24 2.54
C GLY A 101 13.09 6.37 1.50
N VAL A 102 11.87 6.80 1.17
CA VAL A 102 11.64 7.92 0.25
C VAL A 102 12.18 9.24 0.81
N VAL A 103 11.97 9.52 2.10
CA VAL A 103 12.48 10.74 2.74
C VAL A 103 14.00 10.76 2.78
N VAL A 104 14.65 9.65 3.15
CA VAL A 104 16.11 9.55 3.25
C VAL A 104 16.76 9.63 1.86
N MET A 105 16.15 9.01 0.85
CA MET A 105 16.69 8.94 -0.51
C MET A 105 16.16 10.03 -1.44
N GLN A 106 15.51 11.07 -0.91
CA GLN A 106 14.87 12.13 -1.71
C GLN A 106 15.84 12.87 -2.66
N ASN A 107 17.15 12.81 -2.40
CA ASN A 107 18.19 13.44 -3.21
C ASN A 107 18.62 12.61 -4.44
N LEU A 108 18.20 11.35 -4.57
CA LEU A 108 18.55 10.47 -5.70
C LEU A 108 17.77 10.80 -6.99
N GLY A 109 16.81 11.71 -6.91
CA GLY A 109 15.93 12.11 -8.02
C GLY A 109 14.64 11.29 -8.10
N GLU A 110 13.60 11.91 -8.65
CA GLU A 110 12.23 11.36 -8.69
C GLU A 110 12.15 10.02 -9.44
N SER A 111 12.89 9.87 -10.54
CA SER A 111 12.87 8.67 -11.36
C SER A 111 13.40 7.44 -10.62
N VAL A 112 14.50 7.59 -9.88
CA VAL A 112 15.12 6.49 -9.13
C VAL A 112 14.21 6.04 -7.99
N LEU A 113 13.65 7.00 -7.25
CA LEU A 113 12.69 6.71 -6.17
C LEU A 113 11.46 5.97 -6.68
N THR A 114 10.91 6.37 -7.83
CA THR A 114 9.75 5.72 -8.44
C THR A 114 10.06 4.25 -8.77
N ILE A 115 11.24 3.96 -9.34
CA ILE A 115 11.67 2.59 -9.65
C ILE A 115 11.86 1.77 -8.38
N LEU A 116 12.44 2.35 -7.32
CA LEU A 116 12.61 1.69 -6.03
C LEU A 116 11.26 1.34 -5.39
N ILE A 117 10.30 2.26 -5.42
CA ILE A 117 8.94 2.00 -4.93
C ILE A 117 8.31 0.84 -5.70
N ILE A 118 8.27 0.91 -7.03
CA ILE A 118 7.65 -0.14 -7.86
C ILE A 118 8.33 -1.50 -7.65
N SER A 119 9.67 -1.56 -7.64
CA SER A 119 10.41 -2.80 -7.44
C SER A 119 10.12 -3.43 -6.07
N SER A 120 10.10 -2.63 -5.01
CA SER A 120 9.78 -3.09 -3.65
C SER A 120 8.37 -3.68 -3.53
N MET A 121 7.39 -3.10 -4.25
CA MET A 121 6.03 -3.62 -4.31
C MET A 121 5.96 -4.97 -5.01
N ILE A 122 6.65 -5.11 -6.14
CA ILE A 122 6.73 -6.38 -6.87
C ILE A 122 7.33 -7.47 -5.96
N ILE A 123 8.40 -7.17 -5.24
CA ILE A 123 9.04 -8.08 -4.28
C ILE A 123 8.04 -8.50 -3.19
N MET A 124 7.36 -7.54 -2.56
CA MET A 124 6.36 -7.82 -1.53
C MET A 124 5.26 -8.77 -2.04
N TYR A 125 4.76 -8.54 -3.26
CA TYR A 125 3.76 -9.41 -3.87
C TYR A 125 4.28 -10.78 -4.25
N MET A 126 5.51 -10.87 -4.74
CA MET A 126 6.17 -12.14 -5.04
C MET A 126 6.34 -12.98 -3.77
N ILE A 127 6.78 -12.37 -2.66
CA ILE A 127 6.88 -13.02 -1.35
C ILE A 127 5.51 -13.54 -0.91
N GLN A 128 4.47 -12.70 -0.98
CA GLN A 128 3.13 -13.11 -0.58
C GLN A 128 2.59 -14.26 -1.45
N TRP A 129 2.81 -14.22 -2.76
CA TRP A 129 2.43 -15.30 -3.67
C TRP A 129 3.18 -16.60 -3.34
N TRP A 130 4.47 -16.52 -3.06
CA TRP A 130 5.28 -17.67 -2.69
C TRP A 130 4.83 -18.29 -1.35
N LEU A 131 4.57 -17.47 -0.33
CA LEU A 131 4.07 -17.91 0.97
C LEU A 131 2.70 -18.60 0.86
N THR A 132 1.80 -18.04 0.04
CA THR A 132 0.47 -18.64 -0.17
C THR A 132 0.51 -19.92 -1.01
N LYS A 133 1.43 -20.03 -1.98
CA LYS A 133 1.65 -21.27 -2.75
C LYS A 133 2.18 -22.41 -1.88
N ARG A 134 3.07 -22.12 -0.91
CA ARG A 134 3.57 -23.12 0.06
C ARG A 134 2.48 -23.73 0.94
N LYS A 135 1.46 -22.95 1.35
CA LYS A 135 0.35 -23.49 2.16
C LYS A 135 -0.65 -24.32 1.35
N LYS A 136 -0.86 -24.05 0.06
CA LYS A 136 -1.73 -24.87 -0.80
C LYS A 136 -1.20 -26.30 -1.02
N GLY A 137 0.06 -26.58 -0.72
CA GLY A 137 0.61 -27.95 -0.67
C GLY A 137 0.28 -28.75 0.60
N LYS A 138 -0.53 -28.21 1.54
CA LYS A 138 -0.88 -28.84 2.82
C LYS A 138 -2.39 -28.94 3.08
N ILE A 139 -3.24 -28.83 2.06
CA ILE A 139 -4.67 -29.11 2.20
C ILE A 139 -4.88 -30.58 1.81
N PRO A 140 -5.09 -31.51 2.75
CA PRO A 140 -5.57 -32.84 2.39
C PRO A 140 -6.96 -32.67 1.75
N SER A 141 -7.13 -33.31 0.59
CA SER A 141 -8.40 -33.53 -0.09
C SER A 141 -9.46 -34.11 0.84
#